data_AF-A0A1J5IDU3-F1
#
_entry.id   AF-A0A1J5IDU3-F1
#
_cell.length_a   1.000
_cell.length_b   1.000
_cell.length_c   1.000
_cell.angle_alpha   90.00
_cell.angle_beta   90.00
_cell.angle_gamma   90.00
#
_symmetry.space_group_name_H-M   'P 1'
#
loop_
_entity.id
_entity.type
_entity.pdbx_description
1 polymer ?
#
loop_
_entity_poly.entity_id
_entity_poly.type
_entity_poly.pdbx_seq_one_letter_code
_entity_poly.pdbx_strand_id
1 'polypeptide(L)' 'MTTGYNIQKMDAKIKEIRKAAEELQELGGDIEAVNKNLVRLLASTKMLELNISDAISLV' A
#
# COMPACT_ATOMS: atom_id res chain seq x y z
N MET A 1 8.19 -16.12 -22.97
CA MET A 1 7.92 -14.67 -23.04
C MET A 1 7.55 -14.19 -21.65
N THR A 2 8.53 -13.78 -20.85
CA THR A 2 8.28 -13.13 -19.56
C THR A 2 7.87 -11.69 -19.87
N THR A 3 6.57 -11.43 -19.94
CA THR A 3 6.04 -10.08 -19.77
C THR A 3 6.55 -9.58 -18.43
N GLY A 4 7.65 -8.82 -18.44
CA GLY A 4 8.35 -8.39 -17.24
C GLY A 4 7.42 -7.58 -16.35
N TYR A 5 7.27 -8.00 -15.10
CA TYR A 5 6.53 -7.24 -14.10
C TYR A 5 7.14 -5.83 -13.98
N ASN A 6 6.30 -4.78 -14.03
CA ASN A 6 6.76 -3.41 -13.86
C ASN A 6 6.80 -3.07 -12.35
N ILE A 7 7.85 -3.53 -11.70
CA ILE A 7 8.05 -3.45 -10.24
C ILE A 7 8.04 -1.99 -9.77
N GLN A 8 8.62 -1.07 -10.55
CA GLN A 8 8.63 0.36 -10.24
C GLN A 8 7.22 0.96 -10.23
N LYS A 9 6.38 0.57 -11.20
CA LYS A 9 4.98 1.01 -11.25
C LYS A 9 4.16 0.42 -10.11
N MET A 10 4.47 -0.81 -9.68
CA MET A 10 3.83 -1.42 -8.51
C MET A 10 4.21 -0.68 -7.22
N ASP A 11 5.48 -0.39 -7.00
CA ASP A 11 5.96 0.39 -5.85
C ASP A 11 5.27 1.76 -5.77
N ALA A 12 5.22 2.50 -6.90
CA ALA A 12 4.53 3.78 -6.97
C ALA A 12 3.05 3.66 -6.58
N LYS A 13 2.35 2.63 -7.08
CA LYS A 13 0.93 2.42 -6.77
C LYS A 13 0.69 2.00 -5.31
N ILE A 14 1.57 1.21 -4.72
CA ILE A 14 1.47 0.85 -3.30
C ILE A 14 1.63 2.10 -2.42
N LYS A 15 2.58 2.99 -2.75
CA LYS A 15 2.77 4.27 -2.06
C LYS A 15 1.55 5.19 -2.18
N GLU A 16 0.91 5.24 -3.36
CA GLU A 16 -0.34 5.98 -3.55
C GLU A 16 -1.47 5.42 -2.65
N ILE A 17 -1.61 4.10 -2.55
CA ILE A 17 -2.62 3.46 -1.68
C ILE A 17 -2.38 3.82 -0.22
N ARG A 18 -1.12 3.76 0.25
CA ARG A 18 -0.75 4.14 1.62
C ARG A 18 -1.16 5.58 1.91
N LYS A 19 -0.81 6.52 1.02
CA LYS A 19 -1.13 7.94 1.17
C LYS A 19 -2.64 8.17 1.21
N ALA A 20 -3.40 7.55 0.31
CA ALA A 20 -4.85 7.66 0.30
C ALA A 20 -5.50 7.08 1.57
N ALA A 21 -4.96 5.99 2.12
CA ALA A 21 -5.43 5.41 3.38
C ALA A 21 -5.14 6.32 4.59
N GLU A 22 -3.98 6.98 4.62
CA GLU A 22 -3.65 7.98 5.65
C GLU A 22 -4.56 9.21 5.54
N GLU A 23 -4.80 9.73 4.33
CA GLU A 23 -5.74 10.84 4.09
C GLU A 23 -7.18 10.47 4.52
N LEU A 24 -7.63 9.25 4.26
CA LEU A 24 -8.92 8.75 4.74
C LEU A 24 -8.99 8.65 6.27
N GLN A 25 -7.86 8.41 6.94
CA GLN A 25 -7.81 8.36 8.40
C GLN A 25 -8.02 9.75 9.00
N GLU A 26 -7.41 10.77 8.40
CA GLU A 26 -7.59 12.17 8.79
C GLU A 26 -9.03 12.65 8.53
N LEU A 27 -9.61 12.27 7.39
CA LEU A 27 -10.99 12.65 7.02
C LEU A 27 -12.06 11.87 7.80
N GLY A 28 -11.78 10.63 8.17
CA GLY A 28 -12.74 9.71 8.80
C GLY A 28 -13.07 10.03 10.26
N GLY A 29 -12.22 10.81 10.95
CA GLY A 29 -12.41 11.16 12.35
C GLY A 29 -12.60 9.93 13.25
N ASP A 30 -13.63 9.96 14.10
CA ASP A 30 -13.92 8.91 15.08
C ASP A 30 -14.84 7.78 14.56
N ILE A 31 -15.05 7.66 13.24
CA ILE A 31 -15.87 6.59 12.68
C ILE A 31 -15.14 5.25 12.87
N GLU A 32 -15.51 4.53 13.93
CA GLU A 32 -14.84 3.29 14.36
C GLU A 32 -14.70 2.25 13.23
N ALA A 33 -15.75 2.09 12.42
CA ALA A 33 -15.75 1.17 11.28
C ALA A 33 -14.72 1.57 10.22
N VAL A 34 -14.56 2.87 9.95
CA VAL A 34 -13.55 3.39 9.02
C VAL A 34 -12.16 3.14 9.59
N ASN A 35 -11.92 3.52 10.84
CA ASN A 35 -10.62 3.31 11.51
C ASN A 35 -10.18 1.84 11.52
N LYS A 36 -11.10 0.91 11.85
CA LYS A 36 -10.81 -0.54 11.81
C LYS A 36 -10.47 -1.04 10.41
N ASN A 37 -11.13 -0.52 9.38
CA ASN A 37 -10.82 -0.89 7.99
C ASN A 37 -9.48 -0.31 7.53
N LEU A 38 -9.17 0.94 7.89
CA LEU A 38 -7.91 1.59 7.56
C LEU A 38 -6.71 0.90 8.22
N VAL A 39 -6.83 0.47 9.48
CA VAL A 39 -5.78 -0.34 10.15
C VAL A 39 -5.47 -1.61 9.35
N ARG A 40 -6.49 -2.36 8.92
CA ARG A 40 -6.30 -3.58 8.11
C ARG A 40 -5.68 -3.26 6.73
N LEU A 41 -6.19 -2.22 6.07
CA LEU A 41 -5.69 -1.80 4.76
C LEU A 41 -4.21 -1.39 4.83
N LEU A 42 -3.82 -0.59 5.83
CA LEU A 42 -2.44 -0.16 6.03
C LEU A 42 -1.51 -1.33 6.34
N ALA A 43 -1.95 -2.31 7.14
CA ALA A 43 -1.18 -3.51 7.41
C ALA A 43 -0.92 -4.33 6.13
N SER A 44 -1.95 -4.57 5.31
CA SER A 44 -1.81 -5.27 4.03
C SER A 44 -0.95 -4.47 3.04
N THR A 45 -1.11 -3.15 2.99
CA THR A 45 -0.30 -2.26 2.15
C THR A 45 1.17 -2.32 2.56
N LYS A 46 1.46 -2.35 3.87
CA LYS A 46 2.82 -2.48 4.37
C LYS A 46 3.49 -3.78 3.95
N MET A 47 2.75 -4.89 3.94
CA MET A 47 3.26 -6.17 3.45
C MET A 47 3.59 -6.11 1.95
N LEU A 48 2.75 -5.45 1.15
CA LEU A 48 3.04 -5.25 -0.27
C LEU A 48 4.29 -4.39 -0.50
N GLU A 49 4.49 -3.34 0.31
CA GLU A 49 5.73 -2.54 0.25
C GLU A 49 6.97 -3.39 0.49
N LEU A 50 6.94 -4.27 1.49
CA LEU A 50 8.06 -5.18 1.78
C LEU A 50 8.29 -6.15 0.62
N ASN A 51 7.22 -6.79 0.12
CA ASN A 51 7.33 -7.74 -1.00
C ASN A 51 7.91 -7.11 -2.26
N ILE A 52 7.56 -5.85 -2.55
CA ILE A 52 8.08 -5.14 -3.72
C ILE A 52 9.46 -4.55 -3.48
N SER A 53 9.77 -4.07 -2.27
CA SER A 53 11.11 -3.61 -1.92
C SER A 53 12.13 -4.74 -2.03
N ASP A 54 11.77 -5.93 -1.53
CA ASP A 54 12.57 -7.15 -1.69
C ASP A 54 12.78 -7.47 -3.18
N ALA A 55 11.72 -7.37 -4.00
CA ALA A 55 11.82 -7.59 -5.44
C ALA A 55 12.71 -6.56 -6.15
N ILE A 56 12.63 -5.26 -5.81
CA ILE A 56 13.50 -4.19 -6.36
C ILE A 56 14.97 -4.48 -6.05
N SER A 57 15.27 -5.05 -4.88
CA SER A 57 16.65 -5.38 -4.50
C SER A 57 17.29 -6.52 -5.30
N LEU A 58 16.48 -7.25 -6.10
CA LEU A 58 16.89 -8.43 -6.87
C LEU A 58 16.96 -8.21 -8.39
N VAL A 59 16.61 -7.02 -8.88
CA VAL A 59 16.67 -6.59 -10.29
C VAL A 59 17.59 -5.40 -10.47
#